data_AF-A0A6C0IDJ3-F1
#
_entry.id   AF-A0A6C0IDJ3-F1
#
_cell.length_a   1.000
_cell.length_b   1.000
_cell.length_c   1.000
_cell.angle_alpha   90.00
_cell.angle_beta   90.00
_cell.angle_gamma   90.00
#
_symmetry.space_group_name_H-M   'P 1'
#
loop_
_entity.id
_entity.type
_entity.pdbx_description
1 polymer ?
#
loop_
_entity_poly.entity_id
_entity_poly.type
_entity_poly.pdbx_seq_one_letter_code
_entity_poly.pdbx_strand_id
1 'polypeptide(L)'
;MYLIDVMLSEIKIVGIFHWIFSILVAFYAFLFPKTMFDFIYLFGCIMLLLFWTMCNGECMITYWIKSYQDMNYLAGMSTNHAEDMILIPETDDIVIMLLWLGQLVTCTSIYIVFLRNGFTKWLSLPFVSTYFLYRTISRFSVDHHENHVFQHIQKVTQGLTLGYLGTYIYLLSQRQC
;
A
#
# COMPACT_ATOMS: atom_id res chain seq x y z
N MET A 1 9.25 -28.05 16.68
CA MET A 1 8.42 -27.28 17.63
C MET A 1 9.03 -25.91 17.91
N TYR A 2 10.24 -25.83 18.49
CA TYR A 2 10.90 -24.55 18.81
C TYR A 2 11.07 -23.56 17.63
N LEU A 3 11.42 -24.07 16.43
CA LEU A 3 11.54 -23.25 15.23
C LEU A 3 10.20 -22.64 14.77
N ILE A 4 9.10 -23.37 14.96
CA ILE A 4 7.75 -22.92 14.58
C ILE A 4 7.28 -21.82 15.54
N ASP A 5 7.55 -21.96 16.84
CA ASP A 5 7.17 -20.98 17.85
C ASP A 5 7.93 -19.65 17.68
N VAL A 6 9.22 -19.71 17.32
CA VAL A 6 10.01 -18.51 16.99
C VAL A 6 9.46 -17.83 15.75
N MET A 7 9.17 -18.58 14.68
CA MET A 7 8.63 -18.01 13.44
C MET A 7 7.24 -17.39 13.62
N LEU A 8 6.36 -18.02 14.43
CA LEU A 8 5.06 -17.46 14.79
C LEU A 8 5.18 -16.15 15.59
N SER A 9 6.21 -16.02 16.42
CA SER A 9 6.48 -14.78 17.17
C SER A 9 6.95 -13.64 16.25
N GLU A 10 7.72 -13.95 15.21
CA GLU A 10 8.21 -12.98 14.22
C GLU A 10 7.08 -12.43 13.36
N ILE A 11 6.14 -13.27 12.92
CA ILE A 11 4.98 -12.86 12.12
C ILE A 11 4.10 -11.86 12.90
N LYS A 12 3.90 -12.08 14.21
CA LYS A 12 3.14 -11.16 15.08
C LYS A 12 3.77 -9.78 15.15
N ILE A 13 5.09 -9.73 15.30
CA ILE A 13 5.83 -8.46 15.36
C ILE A 13 5.70 -7.71 14.03
N VAL A 14 5.84 -8.40 12.89
CA VAL A 14 5.65 -7.82 11.56
C VAL A 14 4.24 -7.25 11.38
N GLY A 15 3.22 -7.95 11.89
CA GLY A 15 1.83 -7.48 11.89
C GLY A 15 1.63 -6.19 12.69
N ILE A 16 2.23 -6.10 13.89
CA ILE A 16 2.21 -4.89 14.74
C ILE A 16 2.85 -3.71 14.00
N PHE A 17 4.05 -3.91 13.43
CA PHE A 17 4.74 -2.87 12.69
C PHE A 17 3.95 -2.39 11.47
N HIS A 18 3.30 -3.29 10.73
CA HIS A 18 2.40 -2.93 9.65
C HIS A 18 1.27 -2.04 10.11
N TRP A 19 0.65 -2.38 11.24
CA TRP A 19 -0.45 -1.61 11.82
C TRP A 19 -0.01 -0.20 12.21
N ILE A 20 1.06 -0.09 12.98
CA ILE A 20 1.61 1.20 13.41
C ILE A 20 1.99 2.04 12.20
N PHE A 21 2.70 1.46 11.23
CA PHE A 21 3.11 2.15 10.02
C PHE A 21 1.90 2.60 9.19
N SER A 22 0.88 1.74 9.04
CA SER A 22 -0.35 2.08 8.31
C SER A 22 -1.11 3.23 8.98
N ILE A 23 -1.18 3.25 10.31
CA ILE A 23 -1.79 4.36 11.06
C ILE A 23 -0.99 5.65 10.83
N LEU A 24 0.34 5.60 10.96
CA LEU A 24 1.19 6.78 10.74
C LEU A 24 1.05 7.31 9.32
N VAL A 25 1.03 6.44 8.31
CA VAL A 25 0.85 6.83 6.90
C VAL A 25 -0.54 7.41 6.65
N ALA A 26 -1.58 6.80 7.23
CA ALA A 26 -2.95 7.24 7.08
C ALA A 26 -3.18 8.61 7.71
N PHE A 27 -2.64 8.86 8.89
CA PHE A 27 -2.90 10.07 9.67
C PHE A 27 -1.83 11.17 9.51
N TYR A 28 -0.78 10.94 8.72
CA TYR A 28 0.35 11.86 8.60
C TYR A 28 -0.06 13.33 8.35
N ALA A 29 -0.90 13.60 7.36
CA ALA A 29 -1.28 14.97 7.01
C ALA A 29 -2.09 15.68 8.10
N PHE A 30 -2.75 14.92 8.97
CA PHE A 30 -3.57 15.43 10.07
C PHE A 30 -2.74 15.68 11.33
N LEU A 31 -1.69 14.88 11.54
CA LEU A 31 -0.81 14.97 12.71
C LEU A 31 0.30 16.01 12.55
N PHE A 32 0.81 16.17 11.33
CA PHE A 32 1.98 17.02 11.08
C PHE A 32 1.61 18.19 10.16
N PRO A 33 1.99 19.44 10.52
CA PRO A 33 1.86 20.58 9.62
C PRO A 33 2.78 20.41 8.40
N LYS A 34 2.70 21.35 7.44
CA LYS A 34 3.61 21.36 6.29
C LYS A 34 5.06 21.46 6.76
N THR A 35 5.88 20.48 6.39
CA THR A 35 7.31 20.47 6.70
C THR A 35 8.10 19.89 5.53
N MET A 36 9.43 19.92 5.61
CA MET A 36 10.29 19.21 4.66
C MET A 36 10.08 17.69 4.66
N PHE A 37 9.52 17.12 5.74
CA PHE A 37 9.20 15.70 5.83
C PHE A 37 8.07 15.28 4.89
N ASP A 38 7.32 16.22 4.31
CA ASP A 38 6.27 15.96 3.33
C ASP A 38 6.79 15.18 2.12
N PHE A 39 7.98 15.54 1.64
CA PHE A 39 8.61 14.87 0.51
C PHE A 39 9.05 13.45 0.88
N ILE A 40 9.54 13.25 2.11
CA ILE A 40 9.90 11.93 2.62
C ILE A 40 8.64 11.06 2.75
N TYR A 41 7.54 11.63 3.24
CA TYR A 41 6.24 10.95 3.31
C TYR A 41 5.74 10.53 1.92
N LEU A 42 5.72 11.47 0.96
CA LEU A 42 5.28 11.18 -0.40
C LEU A 42 6.19 10.13 -1.06
N PHE A 43 7.51 10.26 -0.92
CA PHE A 43 8.48 9.27 -1.38
C PHE A 43 8.25 7.89 -0.75
N GLY A 44 7.97 7.84 0.55
CA GLY A 44 7.64 6.60 1.25
C GLY A 44 6.35 5.95 0.72
N CYS A 45 5.29 6.73 0.50
CA CYS A 45 4.04 6.23 -0.09
C CYS A 45 4.26 5.68 -1.51
N ILE A 46 5.11 6.35 -2.27
CA ILE A 46 5.51 5.95 -3.63
C ILE A 46 6.28 4.64 -3.61
N MET A 47 7.29 4.53 -2.76
CA MET A 47 8.10 3.31 -2.64
C MET A 47 7.23 2.15 -2.18
N LEU A 48 6.35 2.37 -1.21
CA LEU A 48 5.39 1.36 -0.75
C LEU A 48 4.50 0.87 -1.90
N LEU A 49 4.01 1.79 -2.73
CA LEU A 49 3.20 1.45 -3.90
C LEU A 49 3.99 0.64 -4.94
N LEU A 50 5.25 1.01 -5.19
CA LEU A 50 6.15 0.27 -6.08
C LEU A 50 6.42 -1.15 -5.54
N PHE A 51 6.70 -1.28 -4.24
CA PHE A 51 6.92 -2.58 -3.62
C PHE A 51 5.68 -3.46 -3.69
N TRP A 52 4.50 -2.94 -3.35
CA TRP A 52 3.25 -3.68 -3.55
C TRP A 52 3.03 -4.08 -5.00
N THR A 53 3.39 -3.20 -5.93
CA THR A 53 3.28 -3.49 -7.35
C THR A 53 4.20 -4.64 -7.77
N MET A 54 5.46 -4.63 -7.33
CA MET A 54 6.42 -5.70 -7.63
C MET A 54 6.08 -7.02 -6.92
N CYS A 55 5.41 -6.94 -5.77
CA CYS A 55 5.00 -8.10 -4.97
C CYS A 55 3.51 -8.47 -5.16
N ASN A 56 2.87 -8.10 -6.28
CA ASN A 56 1.48 -8.46 -6.59
C ASN A 56 0.45 -8.17 -5.47
N GLY A 57 0.57 -7.01 -4.81
CA GLY A 57 -0.30 -6.59 -3.72
C GLY A 57 0.15 -7.08 -2.33
N GLU A 58 1.16 -7.93 -2.24
CA GLU A 58 1.72 -8.43 -0.98
C GLU A 58 2.77 -7.46 -0.42
N CYS A 59 2.86 -7.33 0.90
CA CYS A 59 4.01 -6.62 1.49
C CYS A 59 5.31 -7.38 1.20
N MET A 60 6.35 -6.64 0.81
CA MET A 60 7.69 -7.17 0.57
C MET A 60 8.22 -8.02 1.73
N ILE A 61 7.97 -7.62 2.99
CA ILE A 61 8.42 -8.36 4.18
C ILE A 61 7.72 -9.72 4.25
N THR A 62 6.39 -9.73 4.07
CA THR A 62 5.60 -10.97 4.08
C THR A 62 6.03 -11.90 2.94
N TYR A 63 6.23 -11.34 1.73
CA TYR A 63 6.76 -12.06 0.58
C TYR A 63 8.12 -12.71 0.89
N TRP A 64 9.06 -11.97 1.50
CA TRP A 64 10.37 -12.51 1.87
C TRP A 64 10.28 -13.65 2.88
N ILE A 65 9.42 -13.53 3.88
CA ILE A 65 9.20 -14.61 4.87
C ILE A 65 8.65 -15.85 4.17
N LYS A 66 7.62 -15.72 3.33
CA LYS A 66 6.98 -16.85 2.64
C LYS A 66 7.90 -17.50 1.60
N SER A 67 8.64 -16.71 0.83
CA SER A 67 9.63 -17.22 -0.13
C SER A 67 10.84 -17.88 0.53
N TYR A 68 11.18 -17.50 1.76
CA TYR A 68 12.18 -18.22 2.55
C TYR A 68 11.66 -19.56 3.06
N GLN A 69 10.37 -19.66 3.37
CA GLN A 69 9.70 -20.88 3.85
C GLN A 69 9.43 -21.88 2.72
N ASP A 70 9.07 -21.40 1.53
CA ASP A 70 8.80 -22.19 0.34
C ASP A 70 9.48 -21.57 -0.89
N MET A 71 10.47 -22.28 -1.45
CA MET A 71 11.21 -21.84 -2.63
C MET A 71 10.36 -21.79 -3.91
N ASN A 72 9.18 -22.42 -3.90
CA ASN A 72 8.22 -22.34 -5.01
C ASN A 72 7.18 -21.24 -4.80
N TYR A 73 7.26 -20.48 -3.70
CA TYR A 73 6.33 -19.38 -3.44
C TYR A 73 6.51 -18.25 -4.45
N LEU A 74 5.40 -17.83 -5.05
CA LEU A 74 5.30 -16.70 -5.96
C LEU A 74 4.50 -15.60 -5.27
N ALA A 75 4.96 -14.36 -5.44
CA ALA A 75 4.33 -13.20 -4.82
C ALA A 75 2.84 -13.12 -5.20
N GLY A 76 1.98 -12.91 -4.21
CA GLY A 76 0.54 -12.80 -4.43
C GLY A 76 -0.25 -14.11 -4.34
N MET A 77 0.40 -15.27 -4.19
CA MET A 77 -0.30 -16.57 -4.11
C MET A 77 -1.16 -16.74 -2.85
N SER A 78 -0.76 -16.15 -1.72
CA SER A 78 -1.55 -16.16 -0.48
C SER A 78 -1.64 -14.77 0.15
N THR A 79 -2.21 -13.83 -0.60
CA THR A 79 -2.39 -12.45 -0.14
C THR A 79 -3.60 -12.34 0.80
N ASN A 80 -3.45 -11.56 1.87
CA ASN A 80 -4.55 -11.17 2.78
C ASN A 80 -5.19 -12.27 3.63
N HIS A 81 -4.44 -13.28 4.09
CA HIS A 81 -4.96 -14.04 5.23
C HIS A 81 -5.08 -13.09 6.43
N ALA A 82 -6.21 -13.08 7.14
CA ALA A 82 -6.36 -12.35 8.40
C ALA A 82 -5.25 -12.72 9.41
N GLU A 83 -4.68 -13.92 9.23
CA GLU A 83 -3.49 -14.45 9.88
C GLU A 83 -2.21 -13.60 9.66
N ASP A 84 -2.12 -12.83 8.58
CA ASP A 84 -1.02 -11.86 8.36
C ASP A 84 -1.26 -10.55 9.16
N MET A 85 -2.46 -10.34 9.69
CA MET A 85 -2.87 -9.20 10.53
C MET A 85 -3.42 -9.67 11.89
N ILE A 86 -2.64 -10.48 12.60
CA ILE A 86 -2.93 -11.21 13.86
C ILE A 86 -3.63 -10.39 14.99
N LEU A 87 -3.75 -9.07 14.86
CA LEU A 87 -4.27 -8.17 15.89
C LEU A 87 -5.73 -7.72 15.69
N ILE A 88 -6.37 -8.03 14.58
CA ILE A 88 -7.72 -7.51 14.28
C ILE A 88 -8.78 -8.55 14.71
N PRO A 89 -9.89 -8.14 15.37
CA PRO A 89 -10.92 -9.03 15.90
C PRO A 89 -11.47 -10.07 14.92
N GLU A 90 -12.00 -11.16 15.49
CA GLU A 90 -12.41 -12.44 14.87
C GLU A 90 -13.43 -12.38 13.71
N THR A 91 -13.94 -11.19 13.34
CA THR A 91 -14.92 -11.08 12.25
C THR A 91 -14.33 -10.36 11.03
N ASP A 92 -14.29 -11.08 9.91
CA ASP A 92 -13.79 -10.60 8.62
C ASP A 92 -14.42 -9.26 8.20
N ASP A 93 -15.69 -9.03 8.54
CA ASP A 93 -16.41 -7.79 8.22
C ASP A 93 -15.79 -6.54 8.86
N ILE A 94 -15.38 -6.63 10.14
CA ILE A 94 -14.77 -5.50 10.84
C ILE A 94 -13.39 -5.21 10.25
N VAL A 95 -12.62 -6.26 9.94
CA VAL A 95 -11.32 -6.16 9.28
C VAL A 95 -11.47 -5.43 7.95
N ILE A 96 -12.39 -5.89 7.10
CA ILE A 96 -12.67 -5.30 5.79
C ILE A 96 -13.08 -3.83 5.94
N MET A 97 -13.99 -3.50 6.86
CA MET A 97 -14.40 -2.13 7.12
C MET A 97 -13.22 -1.23 7.52
N LEU A 98 -12.38 -1.68 8.46
CA LEU A 98 -11.19 -0.93 8.90
C LEU A 98 -10.19 -0.74 7.75
N LEU A 99 -10.02 -1.74 6.90
CA LEU A 99 -9.17 -1.66 5.71
C LEU A 99 -9.68 -0.65 4.68
N TRP A 100 -10.99 -0.51 4.51
CA TRP A 100 -11.61 0.51 3.66
C TRP A 100 -11.47 1.91 4.25
N LEU A 101 -11.78 2.06 5.55
CA LEU A 101 -11.64 3.33 6.25
C LEU A 101 -10.18 3.81 6.22
N GLY A 102 -9.24 2.93 6.52
CA GLY A 102 -7.81 3.23 6.47
C GLY A 102 -7.35 3.65 5.07
N GLN A 103 -7.87 3.02 4.02
CA GLN A 103 -7.57 3.42 2.63
C GLN A 103 -8.11 4.82 2.31
N LEU A 104 -9.34 5.14 2.72
CA LEU A 104 -9.93 6.48 2.53
C LEU A 104 -9.14 7.56 3.26
N VAL A 105 -8.78 7.31 4.53
CA VAL A 105 -7.98 8.23 5.34
C VAL A 105 -6.59 8.43 4.74
N THR A 106 -5.94 7.35 4.28
CA THR A 106 -4.64 7.42 3.58
C THR A 106 -4.71 8.25 2.31
N CYS A 107 -5.71 8.00 1.45
CA CYS A 107 -5.89 8.76 0.22
C CYS A 107 -6.12 10.25 0.49
N THR A 108 -6.90 10.55 1.53
CA THR A 108 -7.15 11.93 1.97
C THR A 108 -5.87 12.59 2.48
N SER A 109 -5.06 11.88 3.29
CA SER A 109 -3.78 12.35 3.76
C SER A 109 -2.83 12.65 2.60
N ILE A 110 -2.65 11.72 1.67
CA ILE A 110 -1.85 11.92 0.45
C ILE A 110 -2.33 13.17 -0.29
N TYR A 111 -3.62 13.30 -0.57
CA TYR A 111 -4.19 14.47 -1.26
C TYR A 111 -3.86 15.79 -0.55
N ILE A 112 -4.00 15.86 0.78
CA ILE A 112 -3.65 17.05 1.56
C ILE A 112 -2.16 17.38 1.45
N VAL A 113 -1.28 16.38 1.54
CA VAL A 113 0.17 16.58 1.40
C VAL A 113 0.52 17.08 -0.01
N PHE A 114 -0.13 16.57 -1.04
CA PHE A 114 0.02 17.11 -2.39
C PHE A 114 -0.37 18.60 -2.45
N LEU A 115 -1.55 18.97 -1.94
CA LEU A 115 -2.00 20.36 -2.01
C LEU A 115 -1.08 21.32 -1.24
N ARG A 116 -0.62 20.96 -0.03
CA ARG A 116 0.26 21.84 0.76
C ARG A 116 1.66 22.02 0.13
N ASN A 117 2.08 21.10 -0.74
CA ASN A 117 3.30 21.22 -1.55
C ASN A 117 3.08 21.93 -2.90
N GLY A 118 1.92 22.58 -3.07
CA GLY A 118 1.64 23.42 -4.23
C GLY A 118 1.38 22.64 -5.51
N PHE A 119 0.98 21.37 -5.40
CA PHE A 119 0.47 20.62 -6.55
C PHE A 119 -0.97 21.04 -6.87
N THR A 120 -1.30 21.11 -8.15
CA THR A 120 -2.63 21.49 -8.60
C THR A 120 -3.62 20.36 -8.34
N LYS A 121 -4.89 20.70 -8.06
CA LYS A 121 -5.96 19.71 -7.87
C LYS A 121 -6.09 18.75 -9.06
N TRP A 122 -5.83 19.24 -10.27
CA TRP A 122 -5.85 18.48 -11.51
C TRP A 122 -4.79 17.39 -11.61
N LEU A 123 -3.68 17.51 -10.88
CA LEU A 123 -2.67 16.47 -10.79
C LEU A 123 -2.92 15.56 -9.58
N SER A 124 -3.22 16.19 -8.43
CA SER A 124 -3.37 15.47 -7.16
C SER A 124 -4.56 14.54 -7.15
N LEU A 125 -5.71 14.98 -7.68
CA LEU A 125 -6.95 14.19 -7.63
C LEU A 125 -6.85 12.93 -8.50
N PRO A 126 -6.42 12.99 -9.79
CA PRO A 126 -6.26 11.78 -10.58
C PRO A 126 -5.28 10.77 -9.97
N PHE A 127 -4.13 11.24 -9.45
CA PHE A 127 -3.16 10.36 -8.80
C PHE A 127 -3.78 9.60 -7.62
N VAL A 128 -4.47 10.32 -6.71
CA VAL A 128 -5.10 9.72 -5.54
C VAL A 128 -6.25 8.78 -5.94
N SER A 129 -7.02 9.14 -6.97
CA SER A 129 -8.07 8.27 -7.52
C SER A 129 -7.50 6.98 -8.12
N THR A 130 -6.44 7.06 -8.92
CA THR A 130 -5.80 5.86 -9.48
C THR A 130 -5.14 5.01 -8.41
N TYR A 131 -4.53 5.62 -7.39
CA TYR A 131 -4.00 4.93 -6.23
C TYR A 131 -5.10 4.17 -5.47
N PHE A 132 -6.23 4.84 -5.21
CA PHE A 132 -7.38 4.21 -4.54
C PHE A 132 -7.90 3.02 -5.36
N LEU A 133 -8.14 3.21 -6.65
CA LEU A 133 -8.62 2.14 -7.54
C LEU A 133 -7.64 0.97 -7.59
N TYR A 134 -6.34 1.24 -7.74
CA TYR A 134 -5.31 0.20 -7.79
C TYR A 134 -5.29 -0.63 -6.50
N ARG A 135 -5.36 0.02 -5.34
CA ARG A 135 -5.40 -0.65 -4.03
C ARG A 135 -6.66 -1.48 -3.85
N THR A 136 -7.80 -0.95 -4.29
CA THR A 136 -9.07 -1.68 -4.26
C THR A 136 -9.02 -2.91 -5.15
N ILE A 137 -8.59 -2.78 -6.40
CA ILE A 137 -8.48 -3.90 -7.33
C ILE A 137 -7.51 -4.94 -6.77
N SER A 138 -6.32 -4.54 -6.34
CA SER A 138 -5.31 -5.48 -5.82
C SER A 138 -5.74 -6.24 -4.56
N ARG A 139 -6.82 -5.83 -3.87
CA ARG A 139 -7.40 -6.63 -2.77
C ARG A 139 -8.32 -7.74 -3.28
N PHE A 140 -9.06 -7.50 -4.36
CA PHE A 140 -9.94 -8.50 -4.99
C PHE A 140 -9.19 -9.48 -5.90
N SER A 141 -7.90 -9.24 -6.15
CA SER A 141 -7.11 -10.06 -7.08
C SER A 141 -6.88 -11.47 -6.59
N VAL A 142 -6.92 -11.70 -5.28
CA VAL A 142 -6.71 -13.02 -4.66
C VAL A 142 -7.72 -14.04 -5.20
N ASP A 143 -8.99 -13.63 -5.28
CA ASP A 143 -10.09 -14.50 -5.73
C ASP A 143 -10.20 -14.59 -7.26
N HIS A 144 -9.51 -13.71 -7.98
CA HIS A 144 -9.69 -13.50 -9.42
C HIS A 144 -8.39 -13.65 -10.22
N HIS A 145 -7.37 -14.31 -9.66
CA HIS A 145 -6.09 -14.50 -10.33
C HIS A 145 -6.22 -15.21 -11.69
N GLU A 146 -7.25 -16.02 -11.90
CA GLU A 146 -7.49 -16.69 -13.19
C GLU A 146 -8.29 -15.82 -14.19
N ASN A 147 -8.85 -14.69 -13.75
CA ASN A 147 -9.68 -13.84 -14.59
C ASN A 147 -8.82 -12.84 -15.41
N HIS A 148 -8.65 -13.12 -16.70
CA HIS A 148 -7.87 -12.26 -17.61
C HIS A 148 -8.35 -10.81 -17.70
N VAL A 149 -9.66 -10.56 -17.64
CA VAL A 149 -10.22 -9.20 -17.69
C VAL A 149 -9.81 -8.43 -16.44
N PHE A 150 -9.91 -9.08 -15.28
CA PHE A 150 -9.50 -8.52 -14.01
C PHE A 150 -8.00 -8.19 -13.99
N GLN A 151 -7.15 -9.13 -14.42
CA GLN A 151 -5.70 -8.90 -14.52
C GLN A 151 -5.37 -7.72 -15.45
N HIS A 152 -6.10 -7.59 -16.56
CA HIS A 152 -5.91 -6.48 -17.49
C HIS A 152 -6.26 -5.13 -16.83
N ILE A 153 -7.41 -5.05 -16.13
CA ILE A 153 -7.83 -3.85 -15.39
C ILE A 153 -6.79 -3.47 -14.32
N GLN A 154 -6.27 -4.46 -13.58
CA GLN A 154 -5.23 -4.24 -12.58
C GLN A 154 -3.96 -3.64 -13.21
N LYS A 155 -3.47 -4.22 -14.32
CA LYS A 155 -2.29 -3.73 -15.04
C LYS A 155 -2.49 -2.31 -15.59
N VAL A 156 -3.66 -2.00 -16.13
CA VAL A 156 -3.99 -0.65 -16.63
C VAL A 156 -3.97 0.36 -15.48
N THR A 157 -4.61 0.03 -14.36
CA THR A 157 -4.70 0.95 -13.21
C THR A 157 -3.34 1.14 -12.54
N GLN A 158 -2.53 0.08 -12.46
CA GLN A 158 -1.13 0.14 -12.07
C GLN A 158 -0.33 1.06 -13.01
N GLY A 159 -0.43 0.87 -14.32
CA GLY A 159 0.27 1.69 -15.32
C GLY A 159 -0.09 3.18 -15.22
N LEU A 160 -1.38 3.50 -15.06
CA LEU A 160 -1.85 4.87 -14.85
C LEU A 160 -1.27 5.48 -13.56
N THR A 161 -1.28 4.71 -12.48
CA THR A 161 -0.73 5.15 -11.19
C THR A 161 0.77 5.44 -11.29
N LEU A 162 1.53 4.58 -11.98
CA LEU A 162 2.96 4.79 -12.25
C LEU A 162 3.21 5.95 -13.22
N GLY A 163 2.34 6.18 -14.20
CA GLY A 163 2.43 7.33 -15.11
C GLY A 163 2.24 8.67 -14.40
N TYR A 164 1.24 8.76 -13.51
CA TYR A 164 1.04 9.95 -12.67
C TYR A 164 2.20 10.15 -11.69
N LEU A 165 2.73 9.07 -11.14
CA LEU A 165 3.94 9.09 -10.33
C LEU A 165 5.14 9.66 -11.11
N GLY A 166 5.40 9.18 -12.32
CA GLY A 166 6.49 9.68 -13.17
C GLY A 166 6.33 11.18 -13.44
N THR A 167 5.10 11.62 -13.74
CA THR A 167 4.77 13.04 -13.91
C THR A 167 5.05 13.86 -12.66
N TYR A 168 4.73 13.32 -11.49
CA TYR A 168 5.00 13.96 -10.20
C TYR A 168 6.51 14.15 -9.95
N ILE A 169 7.30 13.08 -10.11
CA ILE A 169 8.76 13.13 -9.93
C ILE A 169 9.38 14.14 -10.90
N TYR A 170 8.92 14.14 -12.16
CA TYR A 170 9.35 15.12 -13.15
C TYR A 170 9.06 16.55 -12.69
N LEU A 171 7.84 16.86 -12.28
CA LEU A 171 7.47 18.21 -11.83
C LEU A 171 8.23 18.66 -10.58
N LEU A 172 8.56 17.74 -9.67
CA LEU A 172 9.45 18.03 -8.54
C LEU A 172 10.85 18.42 -9.00
N SER A 173 11.41 17.68 -9.97
CA SER A 173 12.76 17.97 -10.49
C SER A 173 12.87 19.37 -11.09
N GLN A 174 11.79 19.87 -11.70
CA GLN A 174 11.76 21.20 -12.32
C GLN A 174 11.67 22.35 -11.30
N ARG A 175 11.30 22.08 -10.03
CA ARG A 175 11.15 23.11 -8.99
C ARG A 175 12.42 23.35 -8.16
N GLN A 176 13.48 22.58 -8.41
CA GLN A 176 14.76 22.68 -7.69
C GLN A 176 15.85 23.42 -8.48
N CYS A 177 15.48 24.08 -9.59
CA CYS A 177 16.31 25.02 -10.34
C CYS A 177 15.69 26.43 -10.26
#